data_AF-M0DTD5-F1
#
_entry.id   AF-M0DTD5-F1
#
_cell.length_a   1.000
_cell.length_b   1.000
_cell.length_c   1.000
_cell.angle_alpha   90.00
_cell.angle_beta   90.00
_cell.angle_gamma   90.00
#
_symmetry.space_group_name_H-M   'P 1'
#
loop_
_entity.id
_entity.type
_entity.pdbx_description
1 polymer ?
#
loop_
_entity_poly.entity_id
_entity_poly.type
_entity_poly.pdbx_seq_one_letter_code
_entity_poly.pdbx_strand_id
1 'polypeptide(L)'
;MSGESAGDEESAPGEVSNRTATVRTTHADAPLVAAALAPDETDSMTTRVDGDAIECVVERPTTGGLQSTVDDHVVNLRVADRLVERASEHLAADDGGRRSDTNGDTTNT
;
A
#
# COMPACT_ATOMS: atom_id res chain seq x y z
N MET A 1 -47.78 45.11 4.05
CA MET A 1 -47.26 45.09 5.43
C MET A 1 -48.10 44.05 6.14
N SER A 2 -47.64 42.84 6.46
CA SER A 2 -46.33 42.47 7.01
C SER A 2 -45.91 41.10 6.47
N GLY A 3 -44.62 40.95 6.22
CA GLY A 3 -44.02 39.66 5.93
C GLY A 3 -43.73 38.92 7.23
N GLU A 4 -44.03 37.63 7.25
CA GLU A 4 -43.46 36.72 8.23
C GLU A 4 -42.37 35.93 7.50
N SER A 5 -41.14 36.16 7.94
CA SER A 5 -39.92 35.52 7.48
C SER A 5 -39.98 34.03 7.87
N ALA A 6 -40.12 33.15 6.90
CA ALA A 6 -39.70 31.76 7.09
C ALA A 6 -38.16 31.79 7.11
N GLY A 7 -37.59 31.58 8.29
CA GLY A 7 -36.15 31.49 8.46
C GLY A 7 -35.62 30.34 7.62
N ASP A 8 -34.64 30.63 6.77
CA ASP A 8 -33.67 29.67 6.29
C ASP A 8 -33.05 29.00 7.52
N GLU A 9 -33.48 27.77 7.81
CA GLU A 9 -32.69 26.84 8.60
C GLU A 9 -31.47 26.46 7.74
N GLU A 10 -30.44 27.29 7.82
CA GLU A 10 -29.09 26.95 7.36
C GLU A 10 -28.67 25.71 8.15
N SER A 11 -28.95 24.53 7.58
CA SER A 11 -28.42 23.27 8.06
C SER A 11 -26.91 23.43 8.17
N ALA A 12 -26.40 23.35 9.39
CA ALA A 12 -24.98 23.18 9.64
C ALA A 12 -24.45 22.11 8.67
N PRO A 13 -23.27 22.31 8.05
CA PRO A 13 -22.74 21.35 7.09
C PRO A 13 -22.70 19.99 7.77
N GLY A 14 -23.53 19.06 7.28
CA GLY A 14 -23.77 17.78 7.94
C GLY A 14 -22.46 17.12 8.27
N GLU A 15 -22.30 16.70 9.52
CA GLU A 15 -21.14 15.96 10.02
C GLU A 15 -20.82 14.84 9.02
N VAL A 16 -19.71 14.98 8.30
CA VAL A 16 -19.40 14.06 7.19
C VAL A 16 -19.01 12.74 7.82
N SER A 17 -19.97 11.82 7.98
CA SER A 17 -19.68 10.53 8.62
C SER A 17 -18.63 9.81 7.79
N ASN A 18 -17.49 9.49 8.39
CA ASN A 18 -16.43 8.78 7.66
C ASN A 18 -16.82 7.31 7.48
N ARG A 19 -16.49 6.73 6.32
CA ARG A 19 -16.62 5.29 6.05
C ARG A 19 -15.23 4.69 6.09
N THR A 20 -15.10 3.53 6.73
CA THR A 20 -13.82 2.90 6.99
C THR A 20 -13.81 1.49 6.42
N ALA A 21 -12.69 1.08 5.83
CA ALA A 21 -12.39 -0.29 5.45
C ALA A 21 -11.01 -0.69 5.96
N THR A 22 -10.85 -1.97 6.26
CA THR A 22 -9.55 -2.56 6.65
C THR A 22 -9.23 -3.69 5.69
N VAL A 23 -8.08 -3.61 5.03
CA VAL A 23 -7.52 -4.66 4.20
C VAL A 23 -6.33 -5.27 4.95
N ARG A 24 -6.36 -6.60 5.15
CA ARG A 24 -5.28 -7.33 5.81
C ARG A 24 -4.82 -8.48 4.93
N THR A 25 -3.53 -8.54 4.61
CA THR A 25 -2.92 -9.54 3.74
C THR A 25 -1.60 -10.03 4.32
N THR A 26 -1.23 -11.27 4.03
CA THR A 26 0.03 -11.90 4.47
C THR A 26 1.01 -11.99 3.31
N HIS A 27 2.29 -11.72 3.56
CA HIS A 27 3.35 -11.69 2.57
C HIS A 27 4.62 -12.37 3.10
N ALA A 28 5.42 -12.96 2.21
CA ALA A 28 6.69 -13.59 2.58
C ALA A 28 7.70 -12.59 3.18
N ASP A 29 7.71 -11.36 2.66
CA ASP A 29 8.47 -10.22 3.20
C ASP A 29 7.57 -8.99 3.30
N ALA A 30 6.70 -8.98 4.32
CA ALA A 30 5.75 -7.90 4.54
C ALA A 30 6.41 -6.51 4.73
N PRO A 31 7.55 -6.37 5.45
CA PRO A 31 8.25 -5.08 5.53
C PRO A 31 8.69 -4.55 4.15
N LEU A 32 9.20 -5.40 3.27
CA LEU A 32 9.65 -4.97 1.95
C LEU A 32 8.48 -4.64 1.02
N VAL A 33 7.40 -5.41 1.06
CA VAL A 33 6.16 -5.10 0.31
C VAL A 33 5.55 -3.78 0.79
N ALA A 34 5.51 -3.53 2.10
CA ALA A 34 5.04 -2.25 2.64
C ALA A 34 5.92 -1.07 2.21
N ALA A 35 7.24 -1.25 2.16
CA ALA A 35 8.15 -0.23 1.64
C ALA A 35 7.91 0.06 0.15
N ALA A 36 7.56 -0.95 -0.64
CA ALA A 36 7.20 -0.78 -2.05
C ALA A 36 5.83 -0.10 -2.25
N LEU A 37 4.92 -0.19 -1.29
CA LEU A 37 3.62 0.49 -1.29
C LEU A 37 3.69 1.97 -0.88
N ALA A 38 4.66 2.33 -0.02
CA ALA A 38 4.80 3.66 0.55
C ALA A 38 4.69 4.86 -0.43
N PRO A 39 5.16 4.78 -1.69
CA PRO A 39 5.02 5.88 -2.65
C PRO A 39 3.57 6.23 -3.03
N ASP A 40 2.64 5.28 -2.95
CA ASP A 40 1.23 5.46 -3.35
C ASP A 40 0.30 5.71 -2.15
N GLU A 41 0.83 5.71 -0.93
CA GLU A 41 0.06 5.97 0.28
C GLU A 41 -0.42 7.44 0.30
N THR A 42 -1.64 7.63 0.79
CA THR A 42 -2.28 8.95 0.89
C THR A 42 -2.74 9.21 2.32
N ASP A 43 -3.11 10.44 2.66
CA ASP A 43 -3.66 10.78 3.98
C ASP A 43 -4.95 10.00 4.32
N SER A 44 -5.62 9.44 3.31
CA SER A 44 -6.80 8.59 3.50
C SER A 44 -6.47 7.14 3.85
N MET A 45 -5.19 6.79 3.89
CA MET A 45 -4.68 5.45 4.16
C MET A 45 -3.79 5.46 5.41
N THR A 46 -3.81 4.37 6.15
CA THR A 46 -2.86 4.12 7.22
C THR A 46 -2.44 2.67 7.17
N THR A 47 -1.22 2.45 6.68
CA THR A 47 -0.60 1.13 6.55
C THR A 47 0.30 0.81 7.75
N ARG A 48 0.19 -0.40 8.28
CA ARG A 48 1.02 -0.95 9.35
C ARG A 48 1.43 -2.39 9.01
N VAL A 49 2.60 -2.77 9.51
CA VAL A 49 3.12 -4.15 9.39
C VAL A 49 3.10 -4.79 10.77
N ASP A 50 2.52 -5.99 10.84
CA ASP A 50 2.50 -6.86 12.02
C ASP A 50 2.99 -8.26 11.62
N GLY A 51 4.27 -8.54 11.87
CA GLY A 51 4.90 -9.79 11.45
C GLY A 51 4.92 -9.96 9.93
N ASP A 52 4.20 -10.98 9.44
CA ASP A 52 4.02 -11.29 8.02
C ASP A 52 2.78 -10.60 7.42
N ALA A 53 2.02 -9.84 8.21
CA ALA A 53 0.80 -9.18 7.77
C ALA A 53 1.01 -7.69 7.51
N ILE A 54 0.43 -7.21 6.42
CA ILE A 54 0.19 -5.79 6.15
C ILE A 54 -1.27 -5.51 6.43
N GLU A 55 -1.55 -4.49 7.24
CA GLU A 55 -2.88 -3.97 7.49
C GLU A 55 -2.95 -2.53 6.99
N CYS A 56 -3.85 -2.25 6.05
CA CYS A 56 -4.16 -0.91 5.58
C CYS A 56 -5.59 -0.54 5.99
N VAL A 57 -5.71 0.55 6.75
CA VAL A 57 -6.99 1.18 7.08
C VAL A 57 -7.24 2.33 6.11
N VAL A 58 -8.39 2.32 5.44
CA VAL A 58 -8.80 3.36 4.50
C VAL A 58 -10.01 4.09 5.04
N GLU A 59 -9.97 5.42 5.01
CA GLU A 59 -10.94 6.32 5.60
C GLU A 59 -11.44 7.34 4.56
N ARG A 60 -12.73 7.28 4.19
CA ARG A 60 -13.31 8.13 3.13
C ARG A 60 -14.73 8.60 3.44
N PRO A 61 -15.13 9.81 3.02
CA PRO A 61 -16.45 10.37 3.34
C PRO A 61 -17.60 9.68 2.60
N THR A 62 -17.32 9.03 1.47
CA THR A 62 -18.32 8.37 0.62
C THR A 62 -17.96 6.91 0.38
N THR A 63 -18.98 6.05 0.25
CA THR A 63 -18.77 4.63 -0.07
C THR A 63 -18.11 4.43 -1.43
N GLY A 64 -18.44 5.25 -2.44
CA GLY A 64 -17.79 5.19 -3.75
C GLY A 64 -16.32 5.60 -3.69
N GLY A 65 -15.99 6.62 -2.89
CA GLY A 65 -14.60 6.99 -2.63
C GLY A 65 -13.83 5.90 -1.89
N LEU A 66 -14.46 5.28 -0.88
CA LEU A 66 -13.87 4.15 -0.15
C LEU A 66 -13.59 2.97 -1.07
N GLN A 67 -14.57 2.55 -1.88
CA GLN A 67 -14.43 1.41 -2.78
C GLN A 67 -13.34 1.66 -3.83
N SER A 68 -13.30 2.83 -4.47
CA SER A 68 -12.25 3.14 -5.44
C SER A 68 -10.86 3.06 -4.82
N THR A 69 -10.69 3.58 -3.60
CA THR A 69 -9.38 3.58 -2.92
C THR A 69 -8.95 2.21 -2.45
N VAL A 70 -9.90 1.38 -1.97
CA VAL A 70 -9.62 -0.01 -1.65
C VAL A 70 -9.22 -0.81 -2.90
N ASP A 71 -9.94 -0.62 -4.00
CA ASP A 71 -9.64 -1.31 -5.27
C ASP A 71 -8.25 -0.94 -5.79
N ASP A 72 -7.90 0.36 -5.80
CA ASP A 72 -6.57 0.84 -6.19
C ASP A 72 -5.49 0.26 -5.26
N HIS A 73 -5.72 0.27 -3.94
CA HIS A 73 -4.77 -0.29 -2.97
C HIS A 73 -4.53 -1.79 -3.20
N VAL A 74 -5.56 -2.58 -3.48
CA VAL A 74 -5.41 -4.02 -3.77
C VAL A 74 -4.64 -4.25 -5.07
N VAL A 75 -4.82 -3.40 -6.07
CA VAL A 75 -4.03 -3.45 -7.32
C VAL A 75 -2.57 -3.13 -7.03
N ASN A 76 -2.29 -2.04 -6.30
CA ASN A 76 -0.93 -1.63 -5.93
C ASN A 76 -0.24 -2.71 -5.09
N LEU A 77 -0.95 -3.34 -4.14
CA LEU A 77 -0.44 -4.44 -3.31
C LEU A 77 -0.02 -5.64 -4.14
N ARG A 78 -0.81 -6.04 -5.15
CA ARG A 78 -0.44 -7.12 -6.08
C ARG A 78 0.76 -6.77 -6.96
N VAL A 79 0.97 -5.50 -7.26
CA VAL A 79 2.15 -5.06 -8.02
C VAL A 79 3.38 -5.09 -7.12
N ALA A 80 3.30 -4.53 -5.91
CA ALA A 80 4.37 -4.53 -4.93
C ALA A 80 4.85 -5.96 -4.61
N ASP A 81 3.93 -6.87 -4.30
CA ASP A 81 4.23 -8.27 -4.00
C ASP A 81 5.02 -8.96 -5.13
N ARG A 82 4.54 -8.83 -6.37
CA ARG A 82 5.22 -9.38 -7.57
C ARG A 82 6.56 -8.70 -7.89
N LEU A 83 6.75 -7.45 -7.50
CA LEU A 83 8.04 -6.77 -7.66
C LEU A 83 9.05 -7.32 -6.66
N VAL A 84 8.64 -7.52 -5.41
CA VAL A 84 9.46 -8.09 -4.35
C VAL A 84 9.87 -9.52 -4.65
N GLU A 85 8.94 -10.35 -5.13
CA GLU A 85 9.23 -11.72 -5.56
C GLU A 85 10.32 -11.73 -6.65
N ARG A 86 10.14 -10.95 -7.72
CA ARG A 86 11.12 -10.89 -8.82
C ARG A 86 12.47 -10.33 -8.41
N ALA A 87 12.49 -9.31 -7.55
CA ALA A 87 13.73 -8.76 -7.02
C ALA A 87 14.50 -9.81 -6.22
N SER A 88 13.79 -10.60 -5.40
CA SER A 88 14.37 -11.68 -4.61
C SER A 88 14.93 -12.80 -5.49
N GLU A 89 14.20 -13.21 -6.52
CA GLU A 89 14.67 -14.19 -7.52
C GLU A 89 15.92 -13.70 -8.25
N HIS A 90 15.95 -12.43 -8.64
CA HIS A 90 17.10 -11.84 -9.33
C HIS A 90 18.35 -11.82 -8.46
N LEU A 91 18.23 -11.39 -7.19
CA LEU A 91 19.34 -11.41 -6.24
C LEU A 91 19.86 -12.83 -5.99
N ALA A 92 18.98 -13.82 -5.88
CA ALA A 92 19.37 -15.22 -5.70
C ALA A 92 20.12 -15.78 -6.93
N ALA A 93 19.76 -15.36 -8.14
CA ALA A 93 20.44 -15.76 -9.37
C ALA A 93 21.84 -15.11 -9.49
N ASP A 94 21.97 -13.84 -9.14
CA ASP A 94 23.25 -13.11 -9.18
C ASP A 94 24.26 -13.62 -8.15
N ASP A 95 23.80 -14.00 -6.95
CA ASP A 95 24.62 -14.66 -5.94
C ASP A 95 25.14 -16.04 -6.39
N GLY A 96 24.43 -16.69 -7.32
CA GLY A 96 24.86 -17.92 -7.98
C GLY A 96 25.91 -17.68 -9.07
N GLY A 97 25.88 -16.53 -9.75
CA GLY A 97 26.81 -16.16 -10.82
C GLY A 97 28.19 -15.70 -10.34
N ARG A 98 28.27 -15.03 -9.18
CA ARG A 98 29.53 -14.46 -8.65
C ARG A 98 30.52 -15.49 -8.09
N ARG A 99 30.12 -16.76 -7.92
CA ARG A 99 30.97 -17.82 -7.31
C ARG A 99 31.87 -18.57 -8.29
N SER A 100 31.94 -18.21 -9.57
CA SER A 100 32.75 -18.96 -10.55
C SER A 100 34.04 -18.27 -11.03
N ASP A 101 34.39 -17.09 -10.52
CA ASP A 101 35.58 -16.35 -10.99
C ASP A 101 36.86 -16.73 -10.23
N THR A 102 36.83 -17.76 -9.38
CA THR A 102 38.05 -18.34 -8.79
C THR A 102 38.61 -19.42 -9.72
N ASN A 103 39.03 -19.02 -10.92
CA ASN A 103 40.14 -19.69 -11.61
C ASN A 103 41.38 -18.87 -11.22
N GLY A 104 42.19 -19.31 -10.26
CA GLY A 104 42.90 -20.58 -10.35
C GLY A 104 44.32 -20.23 -10.75
N ASP A 105 45.15 -20.05 -9.74
CA ASP A 105 46.61 -20.14 -9.77
C ASP A 105 47.14 -20.89 -11.01
N THR A 106 47.92 -20.20 -11.83
CA THR A 106 48.88 -20.86 -12.72
C THR A 106 50.21 -20.14 -12.57
N THR A 107 50.97 -20.61 -11.59
CA THR A 107 52.41 -20.40 -11.46
C THR A 107 53.10 -20.67 -12.80
N ASN A 108 53.61 -19.63 -13.45
CA ASN A 108 54.51 -19.78 -14.60
C ASN A 108 55.95 -19.92 -14.07
N THR A 109 56.54 -21.09 -14.29
CA THR A 109 57.97 -21.39 -14.07
C THR A 109 58.78 -20.98 -15.28
#